data_AF-A0A1H3DL29-F1
#
_entry.id   AF-A0A1H3DL29-F1
#
_cell.length_a   1.000
_cell.length_b   1.000
_cell.length_c   1.000
_cell.angle_alpha   90.00
_cell.angle_beta   90.00
_cell.angle_gamma   90.00
#
_symmetry.space_group_name_H-M   'P 1'
#
loop_
_entity.id
_entity.type
_entity.pdbx_description
1 polymer ?
#
loop_
_entity_poly.entity_id
_entity_poly.type
_entity_poly.pdbx_seq_one_letter_code
_entity_poly.pdbx_strand_id
1 'polypeptide(L)'
;MLVGGLRVLGANTGGVQHGVFTDRPGVLSQDFFRNLLDLGTSWRTSVDTEGVYEGPDADGTVARTATAADLVFGSNSILRGIVEVYSADDAREKFVQDFAAAWVKVMELDRVDLR
;
A
#
# COMPACT_ATOMS: atom_id res chain seq x y z
N MET A 1 -1.01 -2.34 -7.47
CA MET A 1 0.33 -1.74 -7.69
C MET A 1 0.40 -0.26 -7.36
N LEU A 2 -0.33 0.63 -8.06
CA LEU A 2 -0.13 2.08 -7.93
C LEU A 2 -0.32 2.61 -6.50
N VAL A 3 -1.43 2.28 -5.83
CA VAL A 3 -1.68 2.71 -4.43
C VAL A 3 -0.58 2.23 -3.49
N GLY A 4 -0.28 0.92 -3.49
CA GLY A 4 0.76 0.37 -2.62
C GLY A 4 2.15 0.98 -2.87
N GLY A 5 2.50 1.24 -4.13
CA GLY A 5 3.75 1.93 -4.48
C GLY A 5 3.78 3.38 -4.00
N LEU A 6 2.69 4.13 -4.17
CA LEU A 6 2.60 5.51 -3.67
C LEU A 6 2.68 5.59 -2.14
N ARG A 7 2.12 4.60 -1.44
CA ARG A 7 2.24 4.50 0.02
C ARG A 7 3.69 4.34 0.48
N VAL A 8 4.43 3.37 -0.08
CA VAL A 8 5.84 3.15 0.31
C VAL A 8 6.75 4.29 -0.15
N LEU A 9 6.38 5.02 -1.19
CA LEU A 9 7.08 6.24 -1.63
C LEU A 9 6.77 7.47 -0.76
N GLY A 10 5.86 7.35 0.22
CA GLY A 10 5.53 8.46 1.12
C GLY A 10 4.72 9.58 0.46
N ALA A 11 3.95 9.27 -0.60
CA ALA A 11 3.18 10.26 -1.37
C ALA A 11 1.86 10.67 -0.68
N ASN A 12 1.74 10.49 0.63
CA ASN A 12 0.56 10.87 1.39
C ASN A 12 0.51 12.38 1.64
N THR A 13 -0.67 12.97 1.51
CA THR A 13 -0.89 14.40 1.79
C THR A 13 -0.48 14.76 3.21
N GLY A 14 0.27 15.85 3.38
CA GLY A 14 0.72 16.33 4.69
C GLY A 14 1.72 15.40 5.39
N GLY A 15 2.26 14.39 4.70
CA GLY A 15 3.21 13.44 5.27
C GLY A 15 2.61 12.46 6.29
N VAL A 16 1.28 12.27 6.28
CA VAL A 16 0.62 11.32 7.19
C VAL A 16 1.08 9.88 6.92
N GLN A 17 1.20 9.09 7.98
CA GLN A 17 1.80 7.75 7.92
C GLN A 17 0.80 6.60 7.67
N HIS A 18 -0.48 6.91 7.48
CA HIS A 18 -1.49 5.88 7.25
C HIS A 18 -1.20 5.07 5.98
N GLY A 19 -1.19 3.75 6.12
CA GLY A 19 -0.92 2.83 5.02
C GLY A 19 0.55 2.77 4.58
N VAL A 20 1.47 3.50 5.21
CA VAL A 20 2.91 3.45 4.90
C VAL A 20 3.52 2.22 5.59
N PHE A 21 3.21 1.04 5.06
CA PHE A 21 3.69 -0.22 5.63
C PHE A 21 5.09 -0.57 5.10
N THR A 22 6.09 0.21 5.48
CA THR A 22 7.50 -0.05 5.19
C THR A 22 8.38 0.68 6.20
N ASP A 23 9.53 0.09 6.49
CA ASP A 23 10.57 0.75 7.31
C ASP A 23 11.59 1.50 6.44
N ARG A 24 11.37 1.53 5.11
CA ARG A 24 12.19 2.26 4.14
C ARG A 24 11.36 3.20 3.26
N PRO A 25 10.69 4.23 3.83
CA PRO A 25 9.95 5.21 3.04
C PRO A 25 10.81 5.84 1.93
N GLY A 26 10.22 6.02 0.75
CA GLY A 26 10.90 6.54 -0.44
C GLY A 26 11.56 5.46 -1.31
N VAL A 27 11.56 4.20 -0.87
CA VAL A 27 12.03 3.06 -1.67
C VAL A 27 10.84 2.30 -2.27
N LEU A 28 10.78 2.24 -3.61
CA LEU A 28 9.76 1.45 -4.29
C LEU A 28 9.98 -0.05 -4.03
N SER A 29 9.06 -0.64 -3.27
CA SER A 29 9.14 -2.03 -2.79
C SER A 29 7.74 -2.64 -2.64
N GLN A 30 7.67 -3.96 -2.46
CA GLN A 30 6.43 -4.70 -2.24
C GLN A 30 5.95 -4.65 -0.77
N ASP A 31 6.64 -3.89 0.09
CA ASP A 31 6.46 -3.91 1.54
C ASP A 31 4.99 -3.63 1.93
N PHE A 32 4.29 -2.74 1.21
CA PHE A 32 2.86 -2.50 1.41
C PHE A 32 2.03 -3.79 1.35
N PHE A 33 2.22 -4.62 0.32
CA PHE A 33 1.41 -5.82 0.09
C PHE A 33 1.76 -6.92 1.10
N ARG A 34 3.04 -7.07 1.42
CA ARG A 34 3.53 -8.08 2.37
C ARG A 34 3.02 -7.80 3.78
N ASN A 35 3.16 -6.56 4.22
CA ASN A 35 2.74 -6.16 5.57
C ASN A 35 1.22 -6.08 5.71
N LEU A 36 0.49 -5.76 4.63
CA LEU A 36 -0.98 -5.80 4.64
C LEU A 36 -1.54 -7.22 4.82
N LEU A 37 -0.86 -8.23 4.28
CA LEU A 37 -1.27 -9.63 4.36
C LEU A 37 -0.67 -10.38 5.55
N ASP A 38 0.09 -9.70 6.41
CA ASP A 38 0.67 -10.32 7.59
C ASP A 38 -0.45 -10.76 8.56
N LEU A 39 -0.54 -12.08 8.77
CA LEU A 39 -1.51 -12.70 9.66
C LEU A 39 -1.25 -12.37 11.13
N GLY A 40 -0.07 -11.87 11.48
CA GLY A 40 0.26 -11.37 12.82
C GLY A 40 -0.42 -10.06 13.17
N THR A 41 -0.93 -9.31 12.17
CA THR A 41 -1.53 -7.99 12.39
C THR A 41 -3.06 -8.10 12.49
N SER A 42 -3.63 -7.71 13.64
CA SER A 42 -5.07 -7.56 13.81
C SER A 42 -5.47 -6.09 13.83
N TRP A 43 -6.31 -5.68 12.88
CA TRP A 43 -6.76 -4.30 12.75
C TRP A 43 -8.01 -4.02 13.59
N ARG A 44 -8.00 -2.90 14.31
CA ARG A 44 -9.15 -2.36 15.05
C ARG A 44 -9.37 -0.89 14.70
N THR A 45 -10.60 -0.40 14.85
CA THR A 45 -10.88 1.04 14.73
C THR A 45 -10.11 1.81 15.80
N SER A 46 -9.47 2.92 15.42
CA SER A 46 -8.81 3.82 16.37
C SER A 46 -9.84 4.42 17.33
N VAL A 47 -9.45 4.56 18.59
CA VAL A 47 -10.27 5.24 19.60
C VAL A 47 -10.14 6.75 19.53
N ASP A 48 -9.02 7.24 18.98
CA ASP A 48 -8.65 8.66 19.02
C ASP A 48 -8.96 9.38 17.69
N THR A 49 -9.07 8.66 16.57
CA THR A 49 -9.23 9.28 15.25
C THR A 49 -10.23 8.54 14.38
N GLU A 50 -11.28 9.25 13.96
CA GLU A 50 -12.30 8.72 13.05
C GLU A 50 -11.71 8.34 11.69
N GLY A 51 -12.15 7.20 11.13
CA GLY A 51 -11.70 6.71 9.83
C GLY A 51 -10.28 6.11 9.83
N VAL A 52 -9.62 6.06 10.98
CA VAL A 52 -8.32 5.43 11.16
C VAL A 52 -8.47 4.08 11.85
N TYR A 53 -7.63 3.14 11.43
CA TYR A 53 -7.49 1.81 12.00
C TYR A 53 -6.07 1.65 12.53
N GLU A 54 -5.94 0.92 13.63
CA GLU A 54 -4.68 0.60 14.29
C GLU A 54 -4.45 -0.91 14.21
N GLY A 55 -3.25 -1.31 13.82
CA GLY A 55 -2.77 -2.68 13.85
C GLY A 55 -1.47 -2.73 14.66
N PRO A 56 -1.31 -3.67 15.60
CA PRO A 56 -0.06 -3.81 16.34
C PRO A 56 1.07 -4.20 15.38
N ASP A 57 2.26 -3.66 15.61
CA ASP A 57 3.48 -4.14 14.96
C ASP A 57 3.84 -5.55 15.48
N ALA A 58 4.76 -6.24 14.81
CA ALA A 58 5.16 -7.61 15.13
C ALA A 58 5.67 -7.78 16.58
N ASP A 59 6.15 -6.70 17.20
CA ASP A 59 6.61 -6.65 18.59
C ASP A 59 5.51 -6.22 19.59
N GLY A 60 4.33 -5.85 19.09
CA GLY A 60 3.17 -5.43 19.87
C GLY A 60 3.25 -4.01 20.44
N THR A 61 4.33 -3.27 20.16
CA THR A 61 4.65 -2.01 20.88
C THR A 61 4.25 -0.75 20.12
N VAL A 62 4.30 -0.79 18.79
CA VAL A 62 3.97 0.35 17.94
C VAL A 62 2.74 0.01 17.10
N ALA A 63 1.75 0.88 17.04
CA ALA A 63 0.61 0.68 16.15
C ALA A 63 0.96 1.21 14.76
N ARG A 64 0.96 0.35 13.73
CA ARG A 64 0.82 0.80 12.35
C ARG A 64 -0.60 1.32 12.19
N THR A 65 -0.76 2.39 11.42
CA THR A 65 -2.08 2.99 11.18
C THR A 65 -2.46 2.89 9.72
N ALA A 66 -3.76 2.80 9.45
CA ALA A 66 -4.31 2.64 8.12
C ALA A 66 -5.68 3.32 8.03
N THR A 67 -6.14 3.53 6.80
CA THR A 67 -7.50 3.95 6.50
C THR A 67 -8.25 2.83 5.79
N ALA A 68 -9.56 3.00 5.59
CA ALA A 68 -10.35 2.08 4.78
C ALA A 68 -9.79 1.93 3.35
N ALA A 69 -9.19 2.99 2.79
CA ALA A 69 -8.57 2.96 1.47
C ALA A 69 -7.34 2.03 1.40
N ASP A 70 -6.72 1.73 2.54
CA ASP A 70 -5.59 0.81 2.64
C ASP A 70 -6.09 -0.62 2.92
N LEU A 71 -6.99 -0.77 3.89
CA LEU A 71 -7.47 -2.08 4.33
C LEU A 71 -8.43 -2.77 3.36
N VAL A 72 -9.07 -2.01 2.45
CA VAL A 72 -9.95 -2.59 1.41
C VAL A 72 -9.22 -3.60 0.53
N PHE A 73 -7.90 -3.43 0.35
CA PHE A 73 -7.05 -4.34 -0.40
C PHE A 73 -6.89 -5.71 0.27
N GLY A 74 -7.04 -5.80 1.59
CA GLY A 74 -6.98 -7.06 2.35
C GLY A 74 -8.35 -7.68 2.65
N SER A 75 -9.44 -6.89 2.58
CA SER A 75 -10.79 -7.32 2.94
C SER A 75 -11.69 -7.66 1.76
N ASN A 76 -11.50 -7.04 0.59
CA ASN A 76 -12.22 -7.39 -0.62
C ASN A 76 -11.55 -8.58 -1.33
N SER A 77 -12.29 -9.66 -1.61
CA SER A 77 -11.73 -10.89 -2.17
C SER A 77 -11.01 -10.73 -3.51
N ILE A 78 -11.54 -9.88 -4.40
CA ILE A 78 -10.94 -9.61 -5.71
C ILE A 78 -9.65 -8.82 -5.54
N LEU A 79 -9.69 -7.74 -4.76
CA LEU A 79 -8.49 -6.92 -4.51
C LEU A 79 -7.41 -7.73 -3.77
N ARG A 80 -7.82 -8.58 -2.81
CA ARG A 80 -6.92 -9.44 -2.08
C ARG A 80 -6.18 -10.41 -3.00
N GLY A 81 -6.86 -11.03 -3.95
CA GLY A 81 -6.19 -11.88 -4.96
C GLY A 81 -5.13 -11.12 -5.77
N ILE A 82 -5.34 -9.82 -6.05
CA ILE A 82 -4.32 -8.98 -6.69
C ILE A 82 -3.15 -8.69 -5.75
N VAL A 83 -3.43 -8.41 -4.47
CA VAL A 83 -2.39 -8.17 -3.44
C VAL A 83 -1.52 -9.41 -3.27
N GLU A 84 -2.11 -10.60 -3.24
CA GLU A 84 -1.40 -11.89 -3.10
C GLU A 84 -0.40 -12.13 -4.24
N VAL A 85 -0.73 -11.70 -5.48
CA VAL A 85 0.22 -11.75 -6.60
C VAL A 85 1.40 -10.82 -6.35
N TYR A 86 1.18 -9.59 -5.89
CA TYR A 86 2.26 -8.62 -5.69
C TYR A 86 3.04 -8.82 -4.38
N SER A 87 2.53 -9.60 -3.42
CA SER A 87 3.26 -9.95 -2.20
C SER A 87 4.25 -11.10 -2.39
N ALA A 88 4.05 -11.93 -3.44
CA ALA A 88 4.88 -13.07 -3.77
C ALA A 88 6.38 -12.73 -3.91
N ASP A 89 7.23 -13.69 -3.59
CA ASP A 89 8.70 -13.51 -3.55
C ASP A 89 9.32 -13.22 -4.92
N ASP A 90 8.76 -13.78 -5.98
CA ASP A 90 9.19 -13.61 -7.36
C ASP A 90 8.53 -12.39 -8.06
N ALA A 91 7.58 -11.72 -7.41
CA ALA A 91 6.84 -10.63 -8.02
C ALA A 91 7.54 -9.26 -7.96
N ARG A 92 8.78 -9.18 -7.45
CA ARG A 92 9.49 -7.90 -7.25
C ARG A 92 9.67 -7.12 -8.54
N GLU A 93 10.22 -7.77 -9.57
CA GLU A 93 10.47 -7.14 -10.86
C GLU A 93 9.15 -6.74 -11.55
N LYS A 94 8.18 -7.67 -11.53
CA LYS A 94 6.82 -7.43 -12.03
C LYS A 94 6.18 -6.21 -11.37
N PHE A 95 6.25 -6.10 -10.04
CA PHE A 95 5.69 -4.98 -9.31
C PHE A 95 6.29 -3.64 -9.75
N VAL A 96 7.62 -3.57 -9.88
CA VAL A 96 8.30 -2.33 -10.29
C VAL A 96 7.90 -1.95 -11.72
N GLN A 97 7.89 -2.90 -12.65
CA GLN A 97 7.49 -2.67 -14.03
C GLN A 97 6.03 -2.23 -14.14
N ASP A 98 5.11 -2.92 -13.47
CA ASP A 98 3.68 -2.60 -13.49
C ASP A 98 3.38 -1.26 -12.80
N PHE A 99 4.12 -0.92 -11.74
CA PHE A 99 4.03 0.40 -11.11
C PHE A 99 4.46 1.51 -12.07
N ALA A 100 5.64 1.36 -12.71
CA ALA A 100 6.15 2.35 -13.66
C ALA A 100 5.21 2.52 -14.86
N ALA A 101 4.71 1.42 -15.43
CA ALA A 101 3.76 1.45 -16.53
C ALA A 101 2.45 2.16 -16.14
N ALA A 102 1.92 1.88 -14.95
CA ALA A 102 0.73 2.56 -14.45
C ALA A 102 0.96 4.04 -14.21
N TRP A 103 2.12 4.42 -13.67
CA TRP A 103 2.51 5.81 -13.46
C TRP A 103 2.57 6.57 -14.79
N VAL A 104 3.32 6.05 -15.77
CA VAL A 104 3.43 6.64 -17.12
C VAL A 104 2.05 6.78 -17.75
N LYS A 105 1.21 5.74 -17.68
CA LYS A 105 -0.16 5.80 -18.19
C LYS A 105 -0.95 6.97 -17.61
N VAL A 106 -0.88 7.20 -16.30
CA VAL A 106 -1.58 8.33 -15.65
C VAL A 106 -1.01 9.67 -16.11
N MET A 107 0.32 9.78 -16.20
CA MET A 107 1.00 11.01 -16.63
C MET A 107 0.74 11.37 -18.10
N GLU A 108 0.32 10.42 -18.93
CA GLU A 108 0.06 10.63 -20.37
C GLU A 108 -1.43 10.72 -20.73
N LEU A 109 -2.36 10.68 -19.76
CA LEU A 109 -3.80 10.66 -20.03
C LEU A 109 -4.31 11.88 -20.82
N ASP A 110 -3.61 13.01 -20.75
CA ASP A 110 -3.96 14.25 -21.45
C ASP A 110 -3.16 14.51 -22.73
N ARG A 111 -2.22 13.62 -23.08
CA ARG A 111 -1.34 13.72 -24.26
C ARG A 111 -2.05 13.34 -25.56
N VAL A 112 -3.12 14.07 -25.87
CA VAL A 112 -3.89 13.91 -27.11
C VAL A 112 -3.08 14.26 -28.37
N ASP A 113 -1.98 14.99 -28.20
CA ASP A 113 -1.04 15.41 -29.25
C ASP A 113 -0.14 14.27 -29.77
N LEU A 114 0.00 13.17 -29.03
CA LEU A 114 0.86 12.03 -29.37
C LEU A 114 0.13 10.88 -30.10
N ARG A 115 -1.13 11.09 -30.50
CA ARG A 115 -1.94 10.11 -31.24
C ARG A 115 -1.78 10.19 -32.74
#